data_AF-A0A7L4ZYQ8-F1
#
_entry.id   AF-A0A7L4ZYQ8-F1
#
_cell.length_a   1.000
_cell.length_b   1.000
_cell.length_c   1.000
_cell.angle_alpha   90.00
_cell.angle_beta   90.00
_cell.angle_gamma   90.00
#
_symmetry.space_group_name_H-M   'P 1'
#
loop_
_entity.id
_entity.type
_entity.pdbx_description
1 polymer ?
#
loop_
_entity_poly.entity_id
_entity_poly.type
_entity_poly.pdbx_seq_one_letter_code
_entity_poly.pdbx_strand_id
1 'polypeptide(L)'
;MAQKGSFLYDVLMPKVYGIGAAVVIVGALFKIQHWEGASQMLIVGLGTEALIFFLSAFQPTAKDPDWSLVYPQLSEGYDPSTGDNSLQADNSGKGLTRKLDDMLKDANVTPDAIKSLGEGLNRLSSTTAQLTTLGDATNATDEYTQKVRSAANSLERINDAYSNTVEAISAMSNATSDAKEYHLQVQNVTKNLGALNAVYEMELQDANTHLKSMNKFYGTLSQAMENLVSAGKDTEQFKDEVAKLTVNLNSLNRVYGNMLNAMRATN
;
A
#
# COMPACT_ATOMS: atom_id res chain seq x y z
N MET A 1 37.80 -8.33 33.73
CA MET A 1 37.54 -9.76 33.40
C MET A 1 36.68 -9.79 32.14
N ALA A 2 37.20 -10.27 31.02
CA ALA A 2 36.44 -10.37 29.77
C ALA A 2 35.42 -11.50 29.90
N GLN A 3 34.15 -11.15 30.10
CA GLN A 3 33.06 -12.12 30.27
C GLN A 3 32.62 -12.61 28.89
N LYS A 4 32.75 -13.93 28.66
CA LYS A 4 32.43 -14.63 27.41
C LYS A 4 31.04 -14.22 26.87
N GLY A 5 31.02 -13.52 25.72
CA GLY A 5 29.81 -13.36 24.92
C GLY A 5 29.27 -14.73 24.53
N SER A 6 27.97 -14.94 24.73
CA SER A 6 27.34 -16.21 24.38
C SER A 6 27.25 -16.29 22.86
N PHE A 7 28.04 -17.16 22.25
CA PHE A 7 28.05 -17.40 20.80
C PHE A 7 26.65 -17.59 20.21
N LEU A 8 25.72 -18.17 20.98
CA LEU A 8 24.32 -18.32 20.59
C LEU A 8 23.57 -16.98 20.47
N TYR A 9 23.79 -16.04 21.37
CA TYR A 9 23.06 -14.77 21.37
C TYR A 9 23.73 -13.70 20.51
N ASP A 10 25.07 -13.68 20.47
CA ASP A 10 25.80 -12.62 19.77
C ASP A 10 26.02 -12.93 18.28
N VAL A 11 26.10 -14.22 17.90
CA VAL A 11 26.44 -14.62 16.52
C VAL A 11 25.29 -15.35 15.82
N LEU A 12 24.57 -16.22 16.53
CA LEU A 12 23.50 -17.02 15.92
C LEU A 12 22.20 -16.21 15.76
N MET A 13 21.80 -15.43 16.77
CA MET A 13 20.54 -14.67 16.71
C MET A 13 20.45 -13.64 15.56
N PRO A 14 21.48 -12.81 15.28
CA PRO A 14 21.43 -11.91 14.12
C PRO A 14 21.20 -12.65 12.80
N LYS A 15 21.76 -13.86 12.66
CA LYS A 15 21.54 -14.71 11.48
C LYS A 15 20.13 -15.28 11.44
N VAL A 16 19.57 -15.69 12.58
CA VAL A 16 18.18 -16.17 12.68
C VAL A 16 17.20 -15.05 12.35
N TYR A 17 17.41 -13.83 12.84
CA TYR A 17 16.62 -12.65 12.46
C TYR A 17 16.69 -12.38 10.95
N GLY A 18 17.91 -12.42 10.37
CA GLY A 18 18.09 -12.21 8.93
C GLY A 18 17.42 -13.27 8.06
N ILE A 19 17.50 -14.55 8.46
CA ILE A 19 16.86 -15.66 7.74
C ILE A 19 15.33 -15.57 7.88
N GLY A 20 14.81 -15.25 9.07
CA GLY A 20 13.38 -15.04 9.31
C GLY A 20 12.80 -13.92 8.44
N ALA A 21 13.45 -12.75 8.46
CA ALA A 21 13.06 -11.61 7.65
C ALA A 21 13.03 -11.93 6.15
N ALA A 22 14.00 -12.71 5.64
CA ALA A 22 14.01 -13.13 4.25
C ALA A 22 12.78 -13.99 3.89
N VAL A 23 12.39 -14.94 4.75
CA VAL A 23 11.20 -15.78 4.54
C VAL A 23 9.91 -14.94 4.56
N VAL A 24 9.82 -13.95 5.45
CA VAL A 24 8.69 -13.01 5.51
C VAL A 24 8.59 -12.16 4.24
N ILE A 25 9.70 -11.61 3.75
CA ILE A 25 9.75 -10.81 2.53
C ILE A 25 9.31 -11.63 1.31
N VAL A 26 9.73 -12.89 1.21
CA VAL A 26 9.28 -13.80 0.14
C VAL A 26 7.79 -14.09 0.25
N GLY A 27 7.26 -14.29 1.46
CA GLY A 27 5.83 -14.46 1.68
C GLY A 27 5.00 -13.22 1.29
N ALA A 28 5.48 -12.03 1.62
CA ALA A 28 4.86 -10.77 1.21
C ALA A 28 4.92 -10.57 -0.30
N LEU A 29 6.04 -10.90 -0.95
CA LEU A 29 6.20 -10.84 -2.40
C LEU A 29 5.18 -11.72 -3.13
N PHE A 30 4.99 -12.97 -2.68
CA PHE A 30 3.99 -13.87 -3.25
C PHE A 30 2.57 -13.31 -3.12
N LYS A 31 2.27 -12.64 -2.00
CA LYS A 31 0.96 -12.01 -1.78
C LYS A 31 0.71 -10.83 -2.73
N ILE A 32 1.74 -10.02 -3.01
CA ILE A 32 1.64 -8.89 -3.95
C ILE A 32 1.47 -9.40 -5.38
N GLN A 33 2.18 -10.47 -5.75
CA GLN A 33 2.17 -10.99 -7.12
C GLN A 33 0.98 -11.92 -7.44
N HIS A 34 0.13 -12.22 -6.45
CA HIS A 34 -1.07 -13.07 -6.58
C HIS A 34 -0.78 -14.49 -7.10
N TRP A 35 0.38 -15.06 -6.77
CA TRP A 35 0.70 -16.44 -7.15
C TRP A 35 -0.16 -17.46 -6.39
N GLU A 36 -0.41 -18.60 -7.03
CA GLU A 36 -1.17 -19.69 -6.42
C GLU A 36 -0.45 -20.20 -5.15
N GLY A 37 -1.16 -20.29 -4.03
CA GLY A 37 -0.55 -20.60 -2.73
C GLY A 37 0.02 -19.41 -1.96
N ALA A 38 -0.13 -18.16 -2.44
CA ALA A 38 0.41 -16.97 -1.76
C ALA A 38 -0.03 -16.82 -0.29
N SER A 39 -1.28 -17.15 0.02
CA SER A 39 -1.77 -17.11 1.41
C SER A 39 -1.06 -18.12 2.31
N GLN A 40 -0.72 -19.30 1.80
CA GLN A 40 0.01 -20.32 2.57
C GLN A 40 1.45 -19.88 2.83
N MET A 41 2.13 -19.33 1.81
CA MET A 41 3.49 -18.81 1.95
C MET A 41 3.57 -17.63 2.93
N LEU A 42 2.55 -16.75 2.93
CA LEU A 42 2.48 -15.62 3.86
C LEU A 42 2.21 -16.07 5.31
N ILE A 43 1.37 -17.08 5.52
CA ILE A 43 1.14 -17.68 6.84
C ILE A 43 2.44 -18.31 7.38
N VAL A 44 3.21 -19.00 6.52
CA VAL A 44 4.52 -19.56 6.91
C VAL A 44 5.53 -18.47 7.26
N GLY A 45 5.58 -17.39 6.49
CA GLY A 45 6.44 -16.24 6.76
C GLY A 45 6.12 -15.58 8.10
N LEU A 46 4.87 -15.14 8.29
CA LEU A 46 4.45 -14.51 9.55
C LEU A 46 4.53 -15.45 10.75
N GLY A 47 4.27 -16.76 10.56
CA GLY A 47 4.44 -17.76 11.60
C GLY A 47 5.90 -17.94 12.03
N THR A 48 6.83 -17.87 11.08
CA THR A 48 8.28 -17.90 11.36
C THR A 48 8.68 -16.66 12.17
N GLU A 49 8.17 -15.48 11.81
CA GLU A 49 8.44 -14.23 12.50
C GLU A 49 7.91 -14.22 13.94
N ALA A 50 6.69 -14.75 14.15
CA ALA A 50 6.11 -14.89 15.48
C ALA A 50 6.96 -15.78 16.41
N LEU A 51 7.53 -16.86 15.87
CA LEU A 51 8.41 -17.76 16.63
C LEU A 51 9.73 -17.08 16.98
N ILE A 52 10.30 -16.32 16.04
CA ILE A 52 11.54 -15.58 16.25
C ILE A 52 11.37 -14.48 17.30
N PHE A 53 10.28 -13.71 17.25
CA PHE A 53 9.96 -12.71 18.29
C PHE A 53 9.69 -13.34 19.65
N PHE A 54 9.07 -14.52 19.68
CA PHE A 54 8.87 -15.24 20.92
C PHE A 54 10.22 -15.65 21.55
N LEU A 55 11.17 -16.13 20.73
CA LEU A 55 12.50 -16.48 21.21
C LEU A 55 13.36 -15.25 21.58
N SER A 56 13.15 -14.11 20.91
CA SER A 56 13.86 -12.86 21.22
C SER A 56 13.50 -12.28 22.58
N ALA A 57 12.27 -12.51 23.05
CA ALA A 57 11.84 -12.08 24.38
C ALA A 57 12.65 -12.71 25.53
N PHE A 58 13.31 -13.85 25.28
CA PHE A 58 14.20 -14.51 26.26
C PHE A 58 15.67 -14.10 26.11
N GLN A 59 16.00 -13.16 25.21
CA GLN A 59 17.36 -12.69 25.03
C GLN A 59 17.78 -11.79 26.21
N PRO A 60 18.97 -12.00 26.81
CA PRO A 60 19.50 -11.11 27.83
C PRO A 60 19.71 -9.70 27.25
N THR A 61 19.32 -8.67 28.01
CA THR A 61 19.47 -7.26 27.61
C THR A 61 20.94 -6.96 27.27
N ALA A 62 21.18 -6.36 26.11
CA ALA A 62 22.53 -5.92 25.72
C ALA A 62 23.07 -4.99 26.81
N LYS A 63 24.23 -5.35 27.39
CA LYS A 63 24.90 -4.46 28.35
C LYS A 63 25.39 -3.24 27.57
N ASP A 64 24.99 -2.06 28.02
CA ASP A 64 25.44 -0.80 27.42
C ASP A 64 26.99 -0.76 27.38
N PRO A 65 27.58 -0.14 26.34
CA PRO A 65 29.02 0.07 26.27
C PRO A 65 29.50 0.75 27.55
N ASP A 66 30.58 0.25 28.13
CA ASP A 66 31.11 0.78 29.38
C ASP A 66 31.82 2.12 29.12
N TRP A 67 31.03 3.20 29.12
CA TRP A 67 31.49 4.58 28.87
C TRP A 67 32.53 5.07 29.90
N SER A 68 32.71 4.33 31.01
CA SER A 68 33.75 4.61 32.02
C SER A 68 35.17 4.44 31.50
N LEU A 69 35.38 3.67 30.42
CA LEU A 69 36.68 3.55 29.74
C LEU A 69 37.07 4.81 28.96
N VAL A 70 36.10 5.63 28.56
CA VAL A 70 36.31 6.85 27.75
C VAL A 70 36.22 8.12 28.61
N TYR A 71 35.40 8.10 29.66
CA TYR A 71 35.23 9.20 30.60
C TYR A 71 35.33 8.70 32.05
N PRO A 72 36.55 8.64 32.63
CA PRO A 72 36.76 8.16 34.00
C PRO A 72 36.03 8.99 35.09
N GLN A 73 35.58 10.19 34.72
CA GLN A 73 34.83 11.13 35.57
C GLN A 73 33.39 10.66 35.90
N LEU A 74 32.88 9.62 35.23
CA LEU A 74 31.52 9.07 35.43
C LEU A 74 31.53 7.70 36.12
N SER A 75 32.67 7.23 36.60
CA SER A 75 32.76 5.97 37.34
C SER A 75 32.13 6.10 38.73
N GLU A 76 31.36 5.10 39.13
CA GLU A 76 30.70 5.01 40.45
C GLU A 76 31.77 4.80 41.53
N GLY A 77 32.32 5.92 42.02
CA GLY A 77 33.53 5.97 42.87
C GLY A 77 34.39 7.21 42.66
N TYR A 78 34.06 8.08 41.69
CA TYR A 78 34.73 9.37 41.52
C TYR A 78 34.35 10.35 42.64
N ASP A 79 35.25 10.50 43.61
CA ASP A 79 35.19 11.51 44.66
C ASP A 79 36.00 12.76 44.21
N PRO A 80 35.34 13.88 43.87
CA PRO A 80 36.03 15.12 43.47
C PRO A 80 36.78 15.78 44.64
N SER A 81 36.67 15.27 45.87
CA SER A 81 37.36 15.79 47.05
C SER A 81 38.72 15.13 47.34
N THR A 82 39.01 13.97 46.75
CA THR A 82 40.37 13.40 46.74
C THR A 82 41.15 13.96 45.56
N GLY A 83 41.53 15.24 45.67
CA GLY A 83 42.52 15.84 44.80
C GLY A 83 43.86 15.14 44.99
N ASP A 84 44.19 14.21 44.09
CA ASP A 84 45.55 13.68 43.98
C ASP A 84 46.46 14.72 43.32
N ASN A 85 46.74 15.76 44.10
CA ASN A 85 47.97 16.52 43.99
C ASN A 85 48.79 16.14 45.22
N SER A 86 49.55 15.06 45.10
CA SER A 86 50.55 14.64 46.09
C SER A 86 51.67 15.68 46.21
N LEU A 87 51.37 16.80 46.86
CA LEU A 87 52.36 17.73 47.39
C LEU A 87 52.73 17.27 48.80
N GLN A 88 53.91 16.70 48.85
CA GLN A 88 54.72 16.34 50.00
C GLN A 88 54.54 17.34 51.17
N ALA A 89 53.92 16.87 52.25
CA ALA A 89 53.78 17.62 53.48
C ALA A 89 55.12 17.61 54.25
N ASP A 90 55.78 18.75 54.35
CA ASP A 90 56.85 18.97 55.33
C ASP A 90 56.26 19.51 56.63
N ASN A 91 56.71 18.89 57.71
CA ASN A 91 56.12 18.90 59.03
C ASN A 91 56.83 19.99 59.85
N SER A 92 56.22 21.17 59.98
CA SER A 92 56.70 22.20 60.92
C SER A 92 55.54 22.87 61.67
N GLY A 93 54.87 22.03 62.46
CA GLY A 93 54.03 22.49 63.56
C GLY A 93 54.85 23.28 64.59
N LYS A 94 54.90 24.61 64.43
CA LYS A 94 55.00 25.62 65.51
C LYS A 94 55.13 27.09 65.04
N GLY A 95 54.97 27.39 63.75
CA GLY A 95 55.22 28.74 63.22
C GLY A 95 53.99 29.63 63.00
N LEU A 96 52.83 29.08 62.62
CA LEU A 96 51.71 29.89 62.12
C LEU A 96 50.84 30.46 63.24
N THR A 97 50.50 29.67 64.25
CA THR A 97 49.62 30.11 65.34
C THR A 97 50.28 31.19 66.18
N ARG A 98 51.60 31.12 66.40
CA ARG A 98 52.37 32.12 67.16
C ARG A 98 52.58 33.42 66.40
N LYS A 99 52.77 33.34 65.08
CA LYS A 99 52.94 34.52 64.22
C LYS A 99 51.61 35.24 63.95
N LEU A 100 50.49 34.50 63.96
CA LEU A 100 49.15 35.07 64.02
C LEU A 100 48.88 35.71 65.38
N ASP A 101 49.22 35.05 66.49
CA ASP A 101 49.05 35.57 67.86
C ASP A 101 49.91 36.83 68.11
N ASP A 102 51.15 36.85 67.61
CA ASP A 102 52.02 38.04 67.63
C ASP A 102 51.47 39.16 66.74
N MET A 103 50.94 38.86 65.54
CA MET A 103 50.29 39.90 64.71
C MET A 103 48.95 40.38 65.29
N LEU A 104 48.21 39.53 66.02
CA LEU A 104 46.96 39.90 66.70
C LEU A 104 47.21 40.78 67.94
N LYS A 105 48.42 40.70 68.49
CA LYS A 105 48.86 41.44 69.68
C LYS A 105 49.54 42.77 69.31
N ASP A 106 50.20 42.83 68.15
CA ASP A 106 50.92 44.02 67.65
C ASP A 106 50.02 44.94 66.81
N ALA A 107 49.08 44.38 66.04
CA ALA A 107 47.93 45.13 65.55
C ALA A 107 46.90 45.16 66.68
N ASN A 108 46.43 46.35 67.07
CA ASN A 108 45.49 46.53 68.18
C ASN A 108 44.10 45.97 67.79
N VAL A 109 43.97 44.65 67.69
CA VAL A 109 42.77 43.94 67.22
C VAL A 109 41.78 43.89 68.38
N THR A 110 41.03 44.98 68.52
CA THR A 110 39.90 45.06 69.45
C THR A 110 38.86 44.00 69.05
N PRO A 111 38.13 43.38 70.01
CA PRO A 111 37.04 42.45 69.70
C PRO A 111 36.03 42.98 68.66
N ASP A 112 35.85 44.30 68.57
CA ASP A 112 35.04 44.98 67.56
C ASP A 112 35.59 44.88 66.13
N ALA A 113 36.90 44.81 65.94
CA ALA A 113 37.52 44.62 64.62
C ALA A 113 37.29 43.18 64.10
N ILE A 114 37.35 42.19 64.98
CA ILE A 114 37.03 40.79 64.64
C ILE A 114 35.54 40.65 64.35
N LYS A 115 34.68 41.30 65.15
CA LYS A 115 33.23 41.31 64.93
C LYS A 115 32.87 41.97 63.59
N SER A 116 33.46 43.13 63.27
CA SER A 116 33.21 43.82 62.01
C SER A 116 33.77 43.06 60.80
N LEU A 117 34.89 42.35 60.94
CA LEU A 117 35.41 41.45 59.90
C LEU A 117 34.49 40.24 59.70
N GLY A 118 33.99 39.63 60.77
CA GLY A 118 33.02 38.54 60.70
C GLY A 118 31.70 38.98 60.07
N GLU A 119 31.20 40.18 60.39
CA GLU A 119 30.05 40.79 59.73
C GLU A 119 30.33 41.09 58.25
N GLY A 120 31.55 41.54 57.90
CA GLY A 120 31.99 41.75 56.53
C GLY A 120 32.06 40.45 55.71
N LEU A 121 32.60 39.38 56.28
CA LEU A 121 32.66 38.05 55.67
C LEU A 121 31.26 37.43 55.52
N ASN A 122 30.38 37.61 56.51
CA ASN A 122 28.99 37.17 56.41
C ASN A 122 28.23 37.95 55.32
N ARG A 123 28.47 39.26 55.19
CA ARG A 123 27.91 40.07 54.10
C ARG A 123 28.42 39.60 52.75
N LEU A 124 29.73 39.37 52.61
CA LEU A 124 30.31 38.87 51.37
C LEU A 124 29.74 37.49 51.01
N SER A 125 29.68 36.56 51.97
CA SER A 125 29.09 35.24 51.76
C SER A 125 27.62 35.32 51.32
N SER A 126 26.84 36.22 51.92
CA SER A 126 25.44 36.46 51.55
C SER A 126 25.33 37.06 50.14
N THR A 127 26.16 38.04 49.80
CA THR A 127 26.21 38.64 48.45
C THR A 127 26.65 37.63 47.39
N THR A 128 27.65 36.78 47.69
CA THR A 128 28.08 35.72 46.78
C THR A 128 26.98 34.67 46.58
N ALA A 129 26.26 34.28 47.64
CA ALA A 129 25.11 33.38 47.52
C ALA A 129 24.00 33.99 46.64
N GLN A 130 23.73 35.30 46.79
CA GLN A 130 22.79 36.02 45.93
C GLN A 130 23.26 36.10 44.46
N LEU A 131 24.56 36.29 44.21
CA LEU A 131 25.13 36.28 42.86
C LEU A 131 25.00 34.90 42.19
N THR A 132 25.17 33.81 42.93
CA THR A 132 24.90 32.45 42.43
C THR A 132 23.44 32.30 42.02
N THR A 133 22.50 32.75 42.84
CA THR A 133 21.07 32.69 42.50
C THR A 133 20.69 33.57 41.30
N LEU A 134 21.38 34.69 41.08
CA LEU A 134 21.18 35.53 39.90
C LEU A 134 21.69 34.85 38.63
N GLY A 135 22.80 34.10 38.72
CA GLY A 135 23.33 33.24 37.66
C GLY A 135 22.35 32.11 37.27
N ASP A 136 21.76 31.45 38.27
CA ASP A 136 20.76 30.40 38.02
C ASP A 136 19.47 30.98 37.39
N ALA A 137 19.03 32.16 37.85
CA ALA A 137 17.87 32.85 37.30
C ALA A 137 18.09 33.36 35.85
N THR A 138 19.31 33.79 35.51
CA THR A 138 19.66 34.18 34.13
C THR A 138 19.71 32.97 33.21
N ASN A 139 20.29 31.86 33.66
CA ASN A 139 20.31 30.61 32.89
C ASN A 139 18.88 30.07 32.63
N ALA A 140 18.00 30.14 33.62
CA ALA A 140 16.59 29.78 33.46
C ALA A 140 15.83 30.71 32.49
N THR A 141 16.19 31.99 32.42
CA THR A 141 15.59 32.96 31.48
C THR A 141 16.04 32.72 30.04
N ASP A 142 17.31 32.36 29.84
CA ASP A 142 17.85 31.97 28.54
C ASP A 142 17.22 30.66 28.05
N GLU A 143 17.09 29.66 28.94
CA GLU A 143 16.41 28.41 28.63
C GLU A 143 14.93 28.66 28.27
N TYR A 144 14.21 29.46 29.06
CA TYR A 144 12.82 29.83 28.76
C TYR A 144 12.69 30.49 27.39
N THR A 145 13.57 31.45 27.06
CA THR A 145 13.57 32.11 25.75
C THR A 145 13.83 31.13 24.62
N GLN A 146 14.74 30.16 24.81
CA GLN A 146 15.00 29.09 23.86
C GLN A 146 13.77 28.19 23.67
N LYS A 147 13.11 27.78 24.75
CA LYS A 147 11.89 26.95 24.70
C LYS A 147 10.74 27.68 24.02
N VAL A 148 10.55 28.97 24.29
CA VAL A 148 9.53 29.80 23.62
C VAL A 148 9.79 29.92 22.12
N ARG A 149 11.05 30.16 21.71
CA ARG A 149 11.41 30.16 20.28
C ARG A 149 11.20 28.79 19.63
N SER A 150 11.56 27.72 20.33
CA SER A 150 11.33 26.35 19.86
C SER A 150 9.83 26.02 19.73
N ALA A 151 9.01 26.49 20.67
CA ALA A 151 7.56 26.35 20.63
C ALA A 151 6.95 27.14 19.46
N ALA A 152 7.42 28.37 19.21
CA ALA A 152 7.00 29.16 18.05
C ALA A 152 7.31 28.44 16.73
N ASN A 153 8.52 27.90 16.57
CA ASN A 153 8.88 27.10 15.39
C ASN A 153 8.06 25.81 15.27
N SER A 154 7.65 25.22 16.40
CA SER A 154 6.81 24.03 16.40
C SER A 154 5.36 24.36 16.00
N LEU A 155 4.85 25.53 16.40
CA LEU A 155 3.56 26.05 15.96
C LEU A 155 3.53 26.36 14.47
N GLU A 156 4.61 26.91 13.91
CA GLU A 156 4.76 27.11 12.47
C GLU A 156 4.69 25.78 11.71
N ARG A 157 5.45 24.77 12.18
CA ARG A 157 5.39 23.41 11.64
C ARG A 157 4.01 22.76 11.73
N ILE A 158 3.25 23.03 12.80
CA ILE A 158 1.86 22.56 12.93
C ILE A 158 0.98 23.24 11.88
N ASN A 159 1.17 24.53 11.61
CA ASN A 159 0.42 25.26 10.60
C ASN A 159 0.68 24.67 9.20
N ASP A 160 1.95 24.42 8.86
CA ASP A 160 2.33 23.77 7.58
C ASP A 160 1.73 22.37 7.46
N ALA A 161 1.83 21.56 8.51
CA ALA A 161 1.24 20.22 8.53
C ALA A 161 -0.28 20.27 8.40
N TYR A 162 -0.94 21.24 9.02
CA TYR A 162 -2.38 21.44 8.92
C TYR A 162 -2.79 21.85 7.51
N SER A 163 -2.05 22.77 6.88
CA SER A 163 -2.25 23.15 5.47
C SER A 163 -2.16 21.94 4.55
N ASN A 164 -1.08 21.15 4.68
CA ASN A 164 -0.90 19.91 3.91
C ASN A 164 -2.00 18.89 4.18
N THR A 165 -2.50 18.81 5.42
CA THR A 165 -3.60 17.92 5.79
C THR A 165 -4.91 18.35 5.15
N VAL A 166 -5.21 19.65 5.12
CA VAL A 166 -6.40 20.19 4.44
C VAL A 166 -6.34 19.88 2.93
N GLU A 167 -5.17 20.03 2.31
CA GLU A 167 -4.97 19.68 0.91
C GLU A 167 -5.16 18.17 0.67
N ALA A 168 -4.60 17.31 1.53
CA ALA A 168 -4.79 15.86 1.47
C ALA A 168 -6.27 15.45 1.68
N ILE A 169 -6.99 16.10 2.60
CA ILE A 169 -8.43 15.87 2.81
C ILE A 169 -9.23 16.28 1.58
N SER A 170 -8.90 17.42 0.97
CA SER A 170 -9.52 17.88 -0.27
C SER A 170 -9.28 16.89 -1.42
N ALA A 171 -8.03 16.46 -1.61
CA ALA A 171 -7.66 15.45 -2.59
C ALA A 171 -8.39 14.12 -2.35
N MET A 172 -8.52 13.69 -1.09
CA MET A 172 -9.24 12.48 -0.73
C MET A 172 -10.75 12.60 -0.97
N SER A 173 -11.35 13.76 -0.72
CA SER A 173 -12.75 14.04 -1.03
C SER A 173 -12.99 13.96 -2.55
N ASN A 174 -12.12 14.56 -3.35
CA ASN A 174 -12.21 14.49 -4.82
C ASN A 174 -12.04 13.06 -5.32
N ALA A 175 -11.02 12.33 -4.84
CA ALA A 175 -10.82 10.93 -5.19
C ALA A 175 -12.01 10.03 -4.80
N THR A 176 -12.68 10.32 -3.68
CA THR A 176 -13.89 9.61 -3.26
C THR A 176 -15.07 9.91 -4.20
N SER A 177 -15.21 11.15 -4.66
CA SER A 177 -16.19 11.53 -5.68
C SER A 177 -15.92 10.81 -7.00
N ASP A 178 -14.68 10.82 -7.46
CA ASP A 178 -14.26 10.14 -8.69
C ASP A 178 -14.48 8.63 -8.60
N ALA A 179 -14.20 8.02 -7.45
CA ALA A 179 -14.46 6.60 -7.21
C ALA A 179 -15.97 6.26 -7.30
N LYS A 180 -16.84 7.15 -6.82
CA LYS A 180 -18.30 6.99 -6.94
C LYS A 180 -18.74 7.09 -8.41
N GLU A 181 -18.20 8.05 -9.15
CA GLU A 181 -18.49 8.21 -10.57
C GLU A 181 -17.99 7.02 -11.40
N TYR A 182 -16.77 6.54 -11.11
CA TYR A 182 -16.23 5.31 -11.69
C TYR A 182 -17.11 4.10 -11.39
N HIS A 183 -17.61 3.95 -10.15
CA HIS A 183 -18.52 2.86 -9.80
C HIS A 183 -19.81 2.90 -10.63
N LEU A 184 -20.41 4.09 -10.81
CA LEU A 184 -21.59 4.27 -11.68
C LEU A 184 -21.26 3.93 -13.14
N GLN A 185 -20.08 4.32 -13.62
CA GLN A 185 -19.65 4.03 -14.98
C GLN A 185 -19.44 2.53 -15.20
N VAL A 186 -18.80 1.82 -14.26
CA VAL A 186 -18.64 0.36 -14.30
C VAL A 186 -20.00 -0.35 -14.24
N GLN A 187 -20.94 0.15 -13.43
CA GLN A 187 -22.29 -0.38 -13.39
C GLN A 187 -23.00 -0.22 -14.75
N ASN A 188 -22.87 0.96 -15.38
CA ASN A 188 -23.41 1.19 -16.72
C ASN A 188 -22.75 0.30 -17.78
N VAL A 189 -21.42 0.14 -17.75
CA VAL A 189 -20.71 -0.78 -18.64
C VAL A 189 -21.20 -2.21 -18.44
N THR A 190 -21.38 -2.65 -17.20
CA THR A 190 -21.91 -3.99 -16.87
C THR A 190 -23.32 -4.17 -17.41
N LYS A 191 -24.19 -3.16 -17.25
CA LYS A 191 -25.55 -3.17 -17.79
C LYS A 191 -25.55 -3.22 -19.33
N ASN A 192 -24.67 -2.45 -19.97
CA ASN A 192 -24.52 -2.44 -21.42
C ASN A 192 -23.98 -3.77 -21.94
N LEU A 193 -23.01 -4.39 -21.26
CA LEU A 193 -22.51 -5.73 -21.61
C LEU A 193 -23.60 -6.80 -21.44
N GLY A 194 -24.42 -6.71 -20.40
CA GLY A 194 -25.57 -7.58 -20.22
C GLY A 194 -26.59 -7.42 -21.36
N ALA A 195 -26.89 -6.19 -21.76
CA ALA A 195 -27.74 -5.91 -22.91
C ALA A 195 -27.12 -6.43 -24.22
N LEU A 196 -25.81 -6.29 -24.40
CA LEU A 196 -25.10 -6.76 -25.59
C LEU A 196 -25.10 -8.29 -25.68
N ASN A 197 -24.93 -8.99 -24.56
CA ASN A 197 -25.09 -10.45 -24.52
C ASN A 197 -26.52 -10.87 -24.89
N ALA A 198 -27.54 -10.15 -24.42
CA ALA A 198 -28.93 -10.43 -24.81
C ALA A 198 -29.17 -10.19 -26.32
N VAL A 199 -28.56 -9.15 -26.90
CA VAL A 199 -28.59 -8.92 -28.35
C VAL A 199 -27.86 -10.03 -29.10
N TYR A 200 -26.72 -10.51 -28.59
CA TYR A 200 -25.98 -11.61 -29.22
C TYR A 200 -26.78 -12.91 -29.25
N GLU A 201 -27.49 -13.23 -28.15
CA GLU A 201 -28.38 -14.38 -28.11
C GLU A 201 -29.59 -14.21 -29.04
N MET A 202 -30.13 -12.99 -29.13
CA MET A 202 -31.18 -12.65 -30.09
C MET A 202 -30.70 -12.76 -31.55
N GLU A 203 -29.51 -12.29 -31.89
CA GLU A 203 -28.88 -12.41 -33.21
C GLU A 203 -28.66 -13.89 -33.59
N LEU A 204 -28.17 -14.70 -32.65
CA LEU A 204 -28.04 -16.15 -32.88
C LEU A 204 -29.40 -16.81 -33.10
N GLN A 205 -30.42 -16.41 -32.34
CA GLN A 205 -31.78 -16.90 -32.54
C GLN A 205 -32.33 -16.48 -33.91
N ASP A 206 -32.16 -15.21 -34.28
CA ASP A 206 -32.64 -14.65 -35.55
C ASP A 206 -31.96 -15.31 -36.75
N ALA A 207 -30.63 -15.51 -36.67
CA ALA A 207 -29.85 -16.26 -37.64
C ALA A 207 -30.38 -17.70 -37.79
N ASN A 208 -30.74 -18.35 -36.68
CA ASN A 208 -31.30 -19.70 -36.70
C ASN A 208 -32.69 -19.73 -37.36
N THR A 209 -33.56 -18.75 -37.07
CA THR A 209 -34.84 -18.59 -37.78
C THR A 209 -34.65 -18.25 -39.26
N HIS A 210 -33.64 -17.47 -39.60
CA HIS A 210 -33.30 -17.15 -40.99
C HIS A 210 -32.81 -18.39 -41.73
N LEU A 211 -31.93 -19.21 -41.13
CA LEU A 211 -31.52 -20.51 -41.69
C LEU A 211 -32.70 -21.46 -41.90
N LYS A 212 -33.63 -21.52 -40.94
CA LYS A 212 -34.85 -22.33 -41.06
C LYS A 212 -35.74 -21.85 -42.21
N SER A 213 -35.87 -20.54 -42.35
CA SER A 213 -36.63 -19.91 -43.43
C SER A 213 -35.95 -20.15 -44.79
N MET A 214 -34.63 -20.06 -44.86
CA MET A 214 -33.86 -20.41 -46.05
C MET A 214 -34.05 -21.89 -46.44
N ASN A 215 -33.92 -22.81 -45.49
CA ASN A 215 -34.15 -24.24 -45.77
C ASN A 215 -35.57 -24.49 -46.28
N LYS A 216 -36.58 -23.83 -45.70
CA LYS A 216 -37.96 -23.92 -46.18
C LYS A 216 -38.10 -23.34 -47.59
N PHE A 217 -37.47 -22.19 -47.85
CA PHE A 217 -37.44 -21.55 -49.16
C PHE A 217 -36.83 -22.47 -50.22
N TYR A 218 -35.67 -23.08 -49.94
CA TYR A 218 -35.05 -24.07 -50.83
C TYR A 218 -35.97 -25.26 -51.09
N GLY A 219 -36.66 -25.77 -50.07
CA GLY A 219 -37.67 -26.83 -50.23
C GLY A 219 -38.81 -26.42 -51.16
N THR A 220 -39.39 -25.25 -50.95
CA THR A 220 -40.44 -24.71 -51.84
C THR A 220 -39.95 -24.44 -53.25
N LEU A 221 -38.69 -23.99 -53.40
CA LEU A 221 -38.09 -23.75 -54.71
C LEU A 221 -37.88 -25.07 -55.45
N SER A 222 -37.39 -26.11 -54.77
CA SER A 222 -37.26 -27.46 -55.30
C SER A 222 -38.63 -28.01 -55.74
N GLN A 223 -39.66 -27.85 -54.91
CA GLN A 223 -41.03 -28.25 -55.25
C GLN A 223 -41.56 -27.48 -56.47
N ALA A 224 -41.31 -26.17 -56.55
CA ALA A 224 -41.72 -25.36 -57.69
C ALA A 224 -41.01 -25.79 -58.99
N MET A 225 -39.71 -26.11 -58.91
CA MET A 225 -38.95 -26.65 -60.03
C MET A 225 -39.47 -28.02 -60.48
N GLU A 226 -39.83 -28.91 -59.55
CA GLU A 226 -40.43 -30.21 -59.86
C GLU A 226 -41.81 -30.07 -60.51
N ASN A 227 -42.64 -29.14 -60.03
CA ASN A 227 -43.92 -28.81 -60.64
C ASN A 227 -43.74 -28.23 -62.05
N LEU A 228 -42.72 -27.40 -62.28
CA LEU A 228 -42.39 -26.85 -63.61
C LEU A 228 -41.96 -27.96 -64.59
N VAL A 229 -41.13 -28.90 -64.15
CA VAL A 229 -40.75 -30.07 -64.94
C VAL A 229 -41.97 -30.91 -65.28
N SER A 230 -42.86 -31.14 -64.31
CA SER A 230 -44.10 -31.90 -64.51
C SER A 230 -45.05 -31.20 -65.48
N ALA A 231 -45.24 -29.89 -65.35
CA ALA A 231 -46.05 -29.10 -66.29
C ALA A 231 -45.47 -29.12 -67.71
N GLY A 232 -44.14 -29.13 -67.85
CA GLY A 232 -43.47 -29.33 -69.14
C GLY A 232 -43.82 -30.69 -69.76
N LYS A 233 -43.81 -31.75 -68.96
CA LYS A 233 -44.21 -33.11 -69.38
C LYS A 233 -45.69 -33.19 -69.77
N ASP A 234 -46.58 -32.57 -69.00
CA ASP A 234 -48.02 -32.52 -69.31
C ASP A 234 -48.28 -31.73 -70.61
N THR A 235 -47.51 -30.66 -70.85
CA THR A 235 -47.58 -29.88 -72.09
C THR A 235 -47.13 -30.69 -73.30
N GLU A 236 -46.10 -31.52 -73.13
CA GLU A 236 -45.64 -32.45 -74.17
C GLU A 236 -46.71 -33.51 -74.49
N GLN A 237 -47.31 -34.12 -73.46
CA GLN A 237 -48.43 -35.04 -73.66
C GLN A 237 -49.65 -34.38 -74.32
N PHE A 238 -49.99 -33.16 -73.90
CA PHE A 238 -51.08 -32.39 -74.52
C PHE A 238 -50.80 -32.14 -76.01
N LYS A 239 -49.57 -31.77 -76.37
CA LYS A 239 -49.16 -31.61 -77.77
C LYS A 239 -49.35 -32.92 -78.56
N ASP A 240 -48.96 -34.05 -77.99
CA ASP A 240 -49.13 -35.36 -78.62
C ASP A 240 -50.62 -35.72 -78.82
N GLU A 241 -51.46 -35.50 -77.82
CA GLU A 241 -52.91 -35.73 -77.93
C GLU A 241 -53.58 -34.79 -78.93
N VAL A 242 -53.18 -33.52 -78.99
CA VAL A 242 -53.65 -32.57 -80.02
C VAL A 242 -53.19 -33.00 -81.42
N ALA A 243 -51.97 -33.53 -81.56
CA ALA A 243 -51.49 -34.07 -82.83
C ALA A 243 -52.31 -35.30 -83.26
N LYS A 244 -52.58 -36.25 -82.34
CA LYS A 244 -53.47 -37.39 -82.60
C LYS A 244 -54.89 -36.95 -82.95
N LEU A 245 -55.45 -35.98 -82.23
CA LEU A 245 -56.77 -35.42 -82.52
C LEU A 245 -56.82 -34.82 -83.92
N THR A 246 -55.77 -34.10 -84.33
CA THR A 246 -55.64 -33.53 -85.68
C THR A 246 -55.62 -34.63 -86.74
N VAL A 247 -54.88 -35.72 -86.51
CA VAL A 247 -54.86 -36.90 -87.39
C VAL A 247 -56.25 -37.52 -87.49
N ASN A 248 -56.92 -37.72 -86.35
CA ASN A 248 -58.27 -38.28 -86.28
C ASN A 248 -59.32 -37.39 -86.96
N LEU A 249 -59.24 -36.07 -86.79
CA LEU A 249 -60.10 -35.11 -87.49
C LEU A 249 -59.87 -35.16 -88.99
N ASN A 250 -58.62 -35.25 -89.46
CA ASN A 250 -58.32 -35.42 -90.88
C ASN A 250 -58.84 -36.75 -91.44
N SER A 251 -58.71 -37.86 -90.69
CA SER A 251 -59.29 -39.15 -91.11
C SER A 251 -60.81 -39.10 -91.17
N LEU A 252 -61.44 -38.46 -90.18
CA LEU A 252 -62.90 -38.29 -90.13
C LEU A 252 -63.37 -37.42 -91.30
N ASN A 253 -62.68 -36.32 -91.58
CA ASN A 253 -62.99 -35.43 -92.70
C ASN A 253 -62.78 -36.13 -94.07
N ARG A 254 -61.80 -37.04 -94.17
CA ARG A 254 -61.64 -37.94 -95.32
C ARG A 254 -62.82 -38.89 -95.49
N VAL A 255 -63.32 -39.50 -94.41
CA VAL A 255 -64.50 -40.37 -94.45
C VAL A 255 -65.74 -39.57 -94.85
N TYR A 256 -65.96 -38.39 -94.27
CA TYR A 256 -67.06 -37.50 -94.67
C TYR A 256 -66.93 -37.03 -96.12
N GLY A 257 -65.72 -36.70 -96.59
CA GLY A 257 -65.46 -36.34 -97.99
C GLY A 257 -65.70 -37.50 -98.97
N ASN A 258 -65.29 -38.71 -98.60
CA ASN A 258 -65.57 -39.93 -99.37
C ASN A 258 -67.07 -40.25 -99.39
N MET A 259 -67.78 -40.02 -98.28
CA MET A 259 -69.24 -40.20 -98.20
C MET A 259 -69.99 -39.12 -99.00
N LEU A 260 -69.50 -37.87 -99.00
CA LEU A 260 -70.03 -36.78 -99.83
C LEU A 260 -69.79 -37.03 -101.32
N ASN A 261 -68.60 -37.49 -101.70
CA ASN A 261 -68.30 -37.86 -103.09
C ASN A 261 -69.13 -39.07 -103.53
N ALA A 262 -69.32 -40.07 -102.66
CA ALA A 262 -70.20 -41.20 -102.93
C ALA A 262 -71.67 -40.77 -103.08
N MET A 263 -72.17 -39.84 -102.26
CA MET A 263 -73.51 -39.26 -102.43
C MET A 263 -73.65 -38.43 -103.71
N ARG A 264 -72.62 -37.67 -104.12
CA ARG A 264 -72.64 -36.85 -105.34
C ARG A 264 -72.44 -37.67 -106.61
N ALA A 265 -71.79 -38.83 -106.55
CA ALA A 265 -71.61 -39.74 -107.69
C ALA A 265 -72.85 -40.62 -107.95
N THR A 266 -73.85 -40.59 -107.08
CA THR A 266 -75.08 -41.40 -107.18
C THR A 266 -76.28 -40.58 -107.72
N ASN A 267 -76.06 -39.36 -108.19
CA ASN A 267 -77.00 -38.55 -108.96
C ASN A 267 -76.31 -38.03 -110.24
#